data_AF-A0A814Q0H7-F1
#
_entry.id   AF-A0A814Q0H7-F1
#
_cell.length_a   1.000
_cell.length_b   1.000
_cell.length_c   1.000
_cell.angle_alpha   90.00
_cell.angle_beta   90.00
_cell.angle_gamma   90.00
#
_symmetry.space_group_name_H-M   'P 1'
#
loop_
_entity.id
_entity.type
_entity.pdbx_description
1 polymer ?
#
loop_
_entity_poly.entity_id
_entity_poly.type
_entity_poly.pdbx_seq_one_letter_code
_entity_poly.pdbx_strand_id
1 'polypeptide(L)'
;MRIIYQTLFCLTYLTIFIHCQGGGGSGGGESPRRRTPPCKSDACPYSHYIIAGCVGGLVGLLLLIVGVLWCRKRYKGRPFRTNSKFVNKGISKNSHENIYNGYQFQSGIWSTHYHQYCRWHGLFRCSLSFNSQLMKVSGSGVDHIGSFTIDGTYSNETHRIGLTKQYEIGTGDPSENFGHQATIQLSWNEKNNQFEGKWYVQTKKYHDEGKFELK
;
A
#
# COMPACT_ATOMS: atom_id res chain seq x y z
N MET A 1 -8.46 -2.54 2.34
CA MET A 1 -7.64 -1.75 3.30
C MET A 1 -8.43 -1.02 4.39
N ARG A 2 -9.75 -0.80 4.30
CA ARG A 2 -10.56 -0.38 5.46
C ARG A 2 -10.73 -1.49 6.51
N ILE A 3 -10.75 -2.74 6.09
CA ILE A 3 -10.93 -3.91 6.97
C ILE A 3 -9.73 -4.14 7.91
N ILE A 4 -8.50 -3.80 7.48
CA ILE A 4 -7.28 -4.00 8.27
C ILE A 4 -7.15 -2.95 9.39
N TYR A 5 -7.60 -1.71 9.15
CA TYR A 5 -7.63 -0.68 10.21
C TYR A 5 -8.74 -0.94 11.24
N GLN A 6 -9.88 -1.52 10.84
CA GLN A 6 -10.94 -1.90 11.77
C GLN A 6 -10.54 -3.07 12.68
N THR A 7 -9.70 -4.00 12.22
CA THR A 7 -9.21 -5.10 13.06
C THR A 7 -8.17 -4.64 14.07
N LEU A 8 -7.29 -3.70 13.72
CA LEU A 8 -6.33 -3.12 14.69
C LEU A 8 -7.00 -2.26 15.76
N PHE A 9 -8.07 -1.52 15.43
CA PHE A 9 -8.78 -0.70 16.42
C PHE A 9 -9.62 -1.53 17.40
N CYS A 10 -10.03 -2.75 17.01
CA CYS A 10 -10.78 -3.65 17.87
C CYS A 10 -9.88 -4.36 18.91
N LEU A 11 -8.61 -4.61 18.57
CA LEU A 11 -7.66 -5.29 19.46
C LEU A 11 -7.12 -4.39 20.58
N THR A 12 -7.07 -3.06 20.39
CA THR A 12 -6.65 -2.13 21.45
C THR A 12 -7.69 -1.96 22.56
N TYR A 13 -8.98 -2.19 22.29
CA TYR A 13 -10.05 -2.11 23.30
C TYR A 13 -10.21 -3.40 24.13
N LEU A 14 -9.75 -4.55 23.63
CA LEU A 14 -9.90 -5.82 24.33
C LEU A 14 -8.87 -6.02 25.47
N THR A 15 -7.80 -5.23 25.50
CA THR A 15 -6.76 -5.29 26.55
C THR A 15 -7.04 -4.44 27.79
N ILE A 16 -8.15 -3.68 27.86
CA ILE A 16 -8.46 -2.81 29.01
C ILE A 16 -9.60 -3.36 29.90
N PHE A 17 -10.27 -4.46 29.51
CA PHE A 17 -11.32 -5.11 30.31
C PHE A 17 -10.82 -6.36 31.06
N ILE A 18 -9.68 -6.26 31.74
CA ILE A 18 -9.33 -7.18 32.83
C ILE A 18 -8.85 -6.32 34.01
N HIS A 19 -9.75 -5.50 34.54
CA HIS A 19 -9.55 -4.88 35.84
C HIS A 19 -10.56 -5.46 36.83
N CYS A 20 -10.03 -6.37 37.66
CA CYS A 20 -10.43 -6.68 39.03
C CYS A 20 -11.91 -6.47 39.40
N GLN A 21 -12.72 -7.52 39.28
CA GLN A 21 -13.74 -7.78 40.30
C GLN A 21 -13.25 -8.89 41.21
N GLY A 22 -12.95 -8.53 42.46
CA GLY A 22 -12.63 -9.49 43.51
C GLY A 22 -11.91 -8.87 44.69
N GLY A 23 -12.64 -8.53 45.74
CA GLY A 23 -12.09 -8.38 47.08
C GLY A 23 -12.41 -7.06 47.76
N GLY A 24 -13.48 -7.03 48.55
CA GLY A 24 -13.80 -5.94 49.47
C GLY A 24 -13.04 -6.00 50.80
N GLY A 25 -13.22 -4.92 51.58
CA GLY A 25 -12.80 -4.75 52.98
C GLY A 25 -11.94 -3.48 53.16
N SER A 26 -12.02 -2.68 54.23
CA SER A 26 -12.82 -2.71 55.47
C SER A 26 -12.52 -1.42 56.27
N GLY A 27 -13.42 -1.04 57.19
CA GLY A 27 -13.14 -0.11 58.30
C GLY A 27 -14.43 0.28 59.02
N GLY A 28 -14.65 0.05 60.32
CA GLY A 28 -13.84 -0.56 61.38
C GLY A 28 -14.72 -0.76 62.64
N GLY A 29 -14.22 -1.51 63.63
CA GLY A 29 -14.86 -1.63 64.96
C GLY A 29 -14.60 -2.94 65.73
N GLU A 30 -13.52 -2.92 66.51
CA GLU A 30 -13.22 -3.63 67.79
C GLU A 30 -13.60 -5.11 68.08
N SER A 31 -12.54 -5.92 68.29
CA SER A 31 -12.30 -6.97 69.32
C SER A 31 -13.25 -8.19 69.50
N PRO A 32 -12.81 -9.32 70.14
CA PRO A 32 -11.46 -9.88 70.29
C PRO A 32 -11.37 -11.41 69.98
N ARG A 33 -10.12 -11.92 69.92
CA ARG A 33 -9.68 -13.33 70.09
C ARG A 33 -10.22 -14.39 69.12
N ARG A 34 -9.43 -14.69 68.08
CA ARG A 34 -9.22 -16.09 67.62
C ARG A 34 -7.75 -16.30 67.24
N ARG A 35 -7.20 -17.42 67.72
CA ARG A 35 -5.87 -17.93 67.36
C ARG A 35 -5.79 -18.07 65.84
N THR A 36 -4.97 -17.26 65.17
CA THR A 36 -4.57 -17.50 63.78
C THR A 36 -3.35 -18.42 63.78
N PRO A 37 -3.34 -19.50 62.98
CA PRO A 37 -2.14 -20.30 62.77
C PRO A 37 -1.10 -19.47 62.01
N PRO A 38 0.20 -19.84 62.09
CA PRO A 38 1.27 -19.13 61.41
C PRO A 38 0.98 -19.08 59.92
N CYS A 39 1.16 -17.91 59.30
CA CYS A 39 1.16 -17.76 57.86
C CYS A 39 2.24 -18.68 57.29
N LYS A 40 1.88 -19.91 56.92
CA LYS A 40 2.71 -20.70 56.03
C LYS A 40 2.85 -19.87 54.78
N SER A 41 4.10 -19.58 54.42
CA SER A 41 4.49 -19.09 53.10
C SER A 41 4.21 -20.19 52.08
N ASP A 42 2.94 -20.54 51.90
CA ASP A 42 2.51 -21.43 50.84
C ASP A 42 2.55 -20.59 49.57
N ALA A 43 3.62 -20.82 48.81
CA ALA A 43 3.94 -20.20 47.55
C ALA A 43 2.66 -19.93 46.74
N CYS A 44 2.43 -18.68 46.35
CA CYS A 44 1.34 -18.32 45.44
C CYS A 44 1.37 -19.32 44.27
N PRO A 45 0.28 -20.09 44.05
CA PRO A 45 0.29 -21.11 43.01
C PRO A 45 0.53 -20.40 41.69
N TYR A 46 1.71 -20.68 41.14
CA TYR A 46 2.20 -20.11 39.90
C TYR A 46 1.21 -20.51 38.82
N SER A 47 0.30 -19.60 38.46
CA SER A 47 -0.83 -19.90 37.59
C SER A 47 -0.31 -20.11 36.18
N HIS A 48 -0.16 -21.38 35.80
CA HIS A 48 0.25 -21.85 34.47
C HIS A 48 -0.59 -21.22 33.35
N TYR A 49 -1.82 -20.80 33.65
CA TYR A 49 -2.68 -20.06 32.73
C TYR A 49 -2.14 -18.67 32.36
N ILE A 50 -1.53 -17.95 33.31
CA ILE A 50 -0.94 -16.62 33.03
C ILE A 50 0.26 -16.77 32.09
N ILE A 51 1.13 -17.75 32.36
CA ILE A 51 2.29 -18.04 31.49
C ILE A 51 1.81 -18.46 30.10
N ALA A 52 0.86 -19.40 30.02
CA ALA A 52 0.34 -19.89 28.75
C ALA A 52 -0.31 -18.77 27.92
N GLY A 53 -1.03 -17.85 28.57
CA GLY A 53 -1.58 -16.66 27.92
C GLY A 53 -0.50 -15.73 27.36
N CYS A 54 0.53 -15.41 28.15
CA CYS A 54 1.65 -14.58 27.69
C CYS A 54 2.41 -15.22 26.52
N VAL A 55 2.73 -16.52 26.62
CA VAL A 55 3.43 -17.26 25.57
C VAL A 55 2.57 -17.36 24.30
N GLY A 56 1.29 -17.70 24.43
CA GLY A 56 0.36 -17.77 23.31
C GLY A 56 0.19 -16.42 22.60
N GLY A 57 0.11 -15.33 23.36
CA GLY A 57 0.05 -13.97 22.82
C GLY A 57 1.30 -13.60 22.02
N LEU A 58 2.49 -13.90 22.53
CA LEU A 58 3.75 -13.64 21.83
C LEU A 58 3.88 -14.46 20.54
N VAL A 59 3.52 -15.74 20.57
CA VAL A 59 3.53 -16.61 19.37
C VAL A 59 2.52 -16.11 18.34
N GLY A 60 1.31 -15.77 18.76
CA GLY A 60 0.27 -15.21 17.88
C GLY A 60 0.72 -13.91 17.21
N LEU A 61 1.35 -13.00 17.97
CA LEU A 61 1.90 -11.76 17.44
C LEU A 61 3.04 -12.01 16.43
N LEU A 62 3.95 -12.94 16.73
CA LEU A 62 5.03 -13.33 15.81
C LEU A 62 4.48 -13.89 14.49
N LEU A 63 3.51 -14.79 14.55
CA LEU A 63 2.87 -15.35 13.35
C LEU A 63 2.16 -14.28 12.52
N LEU A 64 1.51 -13.32 13.17
CA LEU A 64 0.89 -12.18 12.50
C LEU A 64 1.94 -11.32 11.79
N ILE A 65 3.04 -10.98 12.47
CA ILE A 65 4.14 -10.21 11.88
C ILE A 65 4.71 -10.94 10.66
N VAL A 66 5.01 -12.23 10.78
CA VAL A 66 5.51 -13.05 9.66
C VAL A 66 4.50 -13.08 8.51
N GLY A 67 3.22 -13.27 8.80
CA GLY A 67 2.15 -13.24 7.80
C GLY A 67 2.07 -11.91 7.06
N VAL A 68 2.15 -10.79 7.78
CA VAL A 68 2.16 -9.44 7.19
C VAL A 68 3.40 -9.23 6.33
N LEU A 69 4.60 -9.60 6.81
CA LEU A 69 5.84 -9.48 6.04
C LEU A 69 5.80 -10.31 4.75
N TRP A 70 5.27 -11.53 4.83
CA TRP A 70 5.13 -12.41 3.67
C TRP A 70 4.13 -11.85 2.66
N CYS A 71 3.00 -11.32 3.13
CA CYS A 71 2.04 -10.62 2.28
C CYS A 71 2.68 -9.42 1.60
N ARG A 72 3.38 -8.55 2.34
CA ARG A 72 4.07 -7.38 1.76
C ARG A 72 5.07 -7.79 0.69
N LYS A 73 5.86 -8.84 0.91
CA LYS A 73 6.79 -9.37 -0.08
C LYS A 73 6.08 -9.89 -1.34
N ARG A 74 4.92 -10.54 -1.18
CA ARG A 74 4.12 -11.09 -2.29
C ARG A 74 3.47 -10.02 -3.16
N TYR A 75 3.03 -8.91 -2.55
CA TYR A 75 2.31 -7.83 -3.24
C TYR A 75 3.22 -6.70 -3.75
N LYS A 76 4.51 -6.69 -3.38
CA LYS A 76 5.47 -5.69 -3.88
C LYS A 76 5.54 -5.74 -5.41
N GLY A 77 5.50 -4.57 -6.06
CA GLY A 77 5.60 -4.47 -7.52
C GLY A 77 4.32 -4.88 -8.27
N ARG A 78 3.19 -4.97 -7.58
CA ARG A 78 1.87 -5.17 -8.21
C ARG A 78 0.95 -4.01 -7.87
N PRO A 79 0.31 -3.40 -8.87
CA PRO A 79 -0.74 -2.44 -8.58
C PRO A 79 -1.92 -3.15 -7.93
N PHE A 80 -2.60 -2.48 -7.00
CA PHE A 80 -3.80 -3.02 -6.36
C PHE A 80 -4.96 -3.26 -7.34
N ARG A 81 -4.94 -2.57 -8.49
CA ARG A 81 -5.99 -2.61 -9.53
C ARG A 81 -5.34 -2.64 -10.90
N THR A 82 -6.07 -3.19 -11.87
CA THR A 82 -5.72 -3.02 -13.29
C THR A 82 -5.85 -1.56 -13.69
N ASN A 83 -5.17 -1.15 -14.76
CA ASN A 83 -5.23 0.23 -15.28
C ASN A 83 -6.68 0.68 -15.53
N SER A 84 -7.49 -0.16 -16.17
CA SER A 84 -8.92 0.11 -16.38
C SER A 84 -9.70 0.37 -15.09
N LYS A 85 -9.50 -0.48 -14.06
CA LYS A 85 -10.17 -0.33 -12.75
C LYS A 85 -9.63 0.85 -11.93
N PHE A 86 -8.38 1.25 -12.15
CA PHE A 86 -7.77 2.41 -11.50
C PHE A 86 -8.33 3.71 -12.09
N VAL A 87 -8.34 3.79 -13.42
CA VAL A 87 -8.83 4.95 -14.19
C VAL A 87 -10.32 5.18 -13.94
N ASN A 88 -11.14 4.13 -13.90
CA ASN A 88 -12.59 4.27 -13.71
C ASN A 88 -13.03 4.33 -12.24
N LYS A 89 -12.09 4.38 -11.29
CA LYS A 89 -12.44 4.38 -9.86
C LYS A 89 -13.09 5.70 -9.47
N GLY A 90 -14.34 5.62 -9.03
CA GLY A 90 -15.09 6.76 -8.49
C GLY A 90 -16.04 7.39 -9.50
N ILE A 91 -16.14 6.84 -10.71
CA ILE A 91 -17.19 7.19 -11.66
C ILE A 91 -18.52 6.72 -11.05
N SER A 92 -19.35 7.67 -10.62
CA SER A 92 -20.73 7.43 -10.20
C SER A 92 -21.58 7.24 -11.44
N LYS A 93 -22.47 6.24 -11.49
CA LYS A 93 -23.43 6.06 -12.60
C LYS A 93 -24.41 7.24 -12.74
N ASN A 94 -24.43 8.18 -11.79
CA ASN A 94 -25.34 9.32 -11.74
C ASN A 94 -24.63 10.69 -11.81
N SER A 95 -23.36 10.76 -12.22
CA SER A 95 -22.71 12.06 -12.39
C SER A 95 -23.24 12.74 -13.66
N HIS A 96 -24.08 13.75 -13.44
CA HIS A 96 -24.31 14.85 -14.39
C HIS A 96 -22.99 15.18 -15.12
N GLU A 97 -23.07 15.34 -16.44
CA GLU A 97 -21.99 15.84 -17.31
C GLU A 97 -21.44 17.15 -16.75
N ASN A 98 -20.45 17.06 -15.86
CA ASN A 98 -19.51 18.16 -15.72
C ASN A 98 -18.62 18.06 -16.94
N ILE A 99 -18.74 19.06 -17.81
CA ILE A 99 -17.85 19.28 -18.95
C ILE A 99 -16.46 19.60 -18.36
N TYR A 100 -15.73 18.56 -17.97
CA TYR A 100 -14.34 18.67 -17.61
C TYR A 100 -13.58 18.90 -18.91
N ASN A 101 -13.04 20.10 -19.06
CA ASN A 101 -12.17 20.38 -20.18
C ASN A 101 -10.91 19.51 -20.06
N GLY A 102 -10.79 18.48 -20.89
CA GLY A 102 -9.71 17.48 -20.90
C GLY A 102 -8.34 18.02 -21.32
N TYR A 103 -8.03 19.28 -21.01
CA TYR A 103 -6.78 19.94 -21.38
C TYR A 103 -5.54 19.28 -20.77
N GLN A 104 -5.68 18.39 -19.79
CA GLN A 104 -4.54 17.68 -19.20
C GLN A 104 -4.01 16.55 -20.10
N PHE A 105 -4.83 16.04 -21.02
CA PHE A 105 -4.48 14.89 -21.87
C PHE A 105 -4.15 15.35 -23.29
N GLN A 106 -2.98 15.98 -23.44
CA GLN A 106 -2.50 16.49 -24.71
C GLN A 106 -1.44 15.57 -25.32
N SER A 107 -1.61 15.25 -26.60
CA SER A 107 -0.58 14.55 -27.37
C SER A 107 0.65 15.42 -27.53
N GLY A 108 1.84 14.83 -27.42
CA GLY A 108 3.09 15.56 -27.53
C GLY A 108 4.26 14.85 -26.86
N ILE A 109 5.30 15.64 -26.58
CA ILE A 109 6.47 15.19 -25.83
C ILE A 109 6.26 15.48 -24.35
N TRP A 110 6.41 14.45 -23.54
CA TRP A 110 6.28 14.47 -22.09
C TRP A 110 7.62 14.16 -21.44
N SER A 111 7.82 14.71 -20.26
CA SER A 111 8.95 14.45 -19.38
C SER A 111 8.54 13.47 -18.29
N THR A 112 9.38 12.46 -18.08
CA THR A 112 9.19 11.41 -17.07
C THR A 112 10.29 11.48 -16.03
N HIS A 113 9.89 11.27 -14.77
CA HIS A 113 10.78 11.28 -13.62
C HIS A 113 10.32 10.20 -12.64
N TYR A 114 11.22 9.33 -12.22
CA TYR A 114 10.84 8.21 -11.37
C TYR A 114 11.86 7.91 -10.28
N HIS A 115 11.37 7.39 -9.16
CA HIS A 115 12.18 7.07 -8.02
C HIS A 115 12.44 5.56 -7.95
N GLN A 116 13.70 5.16 -8.04
CA GLN A 116 14.18 3.76 -8.02
C GLN A 116 15.53 3.71 -7.30
N TYR A 117 15.77 2.66 -6.50
CA TYR A 117 17.01 2.50 -5.72
C TYR A 117 17.35 3.71 -4.83
N CYS A 118 16.35 4.24 -4.13
CA CYS A 118 16.48 5.42 -3.25
C CYS A 118 16.98 6.69 -3.97
N ARG A 119 16.85 6.74 -5.30
CA ARG A 119 17.28 7.86 -6.12
C ARG A 119 16.23 8.21 -7.16
N TRP A 120 16.18 9.49 -7.53
CA TRP A 120 15.41 9.98 -8.66
C TRP A 120 16.18 9.84 -9.98
N HIS A 121 15.49 9.35 -11.00
CA HIS A 121 15.99 9.11 -12.36
C HIS A 121 15.17 9.91 -13.36
N GLY A 122 15.86 10.57 -14.29
CA GLY A 122 15.28 11.47 -15.28
C GLY A 122 15.92 12.86 -15.23
N LEU A 123 15.38 13.85 -15.95
CA LEU A 123 14.17 13.80 -16.78
C LEU A 123 14.39 13.10 -18.11
N PHE A 124 13.59 12.08 -18.42
CA PHE A 124 13.59 11.42 -19.73
C PHE A 124 12.40 11.87 -20.57
N ARG A 125 12.57 11.97 -21.88
CA ARG A 125 11.51 12.37 -22.80
C ARG A 125 10.81 11.14 -23.38
N CYS A 126 9.49 11.17 -23.44
CA CYS A 126 8.69 10.21 -24.20
C CYS A 126 7.63 10.94 -25.02
N SER A 127 7.19 10.31 -26.10
CA SER A 127 6.04 10.75 -26.87
C SER A 127 4.78 10.06 -26.34
N LEU A 128 3.70 10.82 -26.18
CA LEU A 128 2.38 10.29 -25.88
C LEU A 128 1.38 10.82 -26.91
N SER A 129 0.50 9.94 -27.39
CA SER A 129 -0.59 10.23 -28.30
C SER A 129 -1.90 9.81 -27.67
N PHE A 130 -2.75 10.78 -27.35
CA PHE A 130 -4.05 10.57 -26.73
C PHE A 130 -5.14 10.50 -27.80
N ASN A 131 -5.89 9.41 -27.78
CA ASN A 131 -7.08 9.21 -28.61
C ASN A 131 -8.32 9.43 -27.73
N SER A 132 -8.98 10.58 -27.93
CA SER A 132 -10.17 10.99 -27.18
C SER A 132 -11.42 10.15 -27.48
N GLN A 133 -11.51 9.53 -28.65
CA GLN A 133 -12.65 8.68 -29.00
C GLN A 133 -12.61 7.34 -28.25
N LEU A 134 -11.41 6.79 -28.08
CA LEU A 134 -11.20 5.49 -27.45
C LEU A 134 -10.80 5.59 -25.97
N MET A 135 -10.51 6.79 -25.47
CA MET A 135 -9.92 7.03 -24.15
C MET A 135 -8.63 6.20 -23.95
N LYS A 136 -7.85 6.12 -25.03
CA LYS A 136 -6.62 5.34 -25.16
C LYS A 136 -5.43 6.25 -25.34
N VAL A 137 -4.30 5.84 -24.81
CA VAL A 137 -3.02 6.53 -24.99
C VAL A 137 -1.99 5.53 -25.48
N SER A 138 -1.23 5.94 -26.48
CA SER A 138 -0.07 5.19 -26.97
C SER A 138 1.16 6.09 -26.93
N GLY A 139 2.34 5.49 -27.00
CA GLY A 139 3.56 6.28 -26.95
C GLY A 139 4.83 5.45 -27.07
N SER A 140 5.95 6.14 -27.04
CA SER A 140 7.28 5.52 -27.05
C SER A 140 8.32 6.45 -26.46
N GLY A 141 9.45 5.91 -26.03
CA GLY A 141 10.56 6.69 -25.52
C GLY A 141 11.77 5.83 -25.21
N VAL A 142 12.78 6.47 -24.62
CA VAL A 142 14.03 5.85 -24.20
C VAL A 142 14.41 6.40 -22.83
N ASP A 143 14.86 5.53 -21.93
CA ASP A 143 15.51 5.91 -20.68
C ASP A 143 16.78 5.06 -20.45
N HIS A 144 17.35 5.09 -19.25
CA HIS A 144 18.55 4.32 -18.94
C HIS A 144 18.33 2.81 -18.93
N ILE A 145 17.09 2.34 -18.71
CA ILE A 145 16.75 0.91 -18.77
C ILE A 145 16.74 0.49 -20.23
N GLY A 146 16.09 1.26 -21.11
CA GLY A 146 16.16 1.02 -22.55
C GLY A 146 15.06 1.71 -23.35
N SER A 147 14.91 1.29 -24.60
CA SER A 147 13.81 1.71 -25.47
C SER A 147 12.52 1.03 -25.05
N PHE A 148 11.40 1.75 -25.18
CA PHE A 148 10.10 1.23 -24.78
C PHE A 148 8.95 1.79 -25.60
N THR A 149 7.86 1.03 -25.61
CA THR A 149 6.54 1.46 -26.07
C THR A 149 5.57 1.61 -24.89
N ILE A 150 4.55 2.43 -25.07
CA ILE A 150 3.49 2.68 -24.08
C ILE A 150 2.15 2.35 -24.73
N ASP A 151 1.33 1.58 -24.01
CA ASP A 151 -0.11 1.44 -24.25
C ASP A 151 -0.85 1.72 -22.94
N GLY A 152 -1.99 2.40 -23.00
CA GLY A 152 -2.70 2.76 -21.79
C GLY A 152 -4.12 3.24 -22.02
N THR A 153 -4.76 3.58 -20.91
CA THR A 153 -6.11 4.14 -20.85
C THR A 153 -6.11 5.34 -19.93
N TYR A 154 -6.97 6.31 -20.18
CA TYR A 154 -7.15 7.48 -19.33
C TYR A 154 -8.63 7.83 -19.15
N SER A 155 -8.94 8.73 -18.22
CA SER A 155 -10.30 9.22 -18.00
C SER A 155 -10.26 10.72 -17.73
N ASN A 156 -11.04 11.46 -18.52
CA ASN A 156 -11.28 12.89 -18.33
C ASN A 156 -12.07 13.15 -17.05
N GLU A 157 -12.95 12.23 -16.66
CA GLU A 157 -13.80 12.39 -15.47
C GLU A 157 -13.02 12.24 -14.16
N THR A 158 -12.07 11.30 -14.11
CA THR A 158 -11.30 11.04 -12.89
C THR A 158 -9.93 11.68 -12.90
N HIS A 159 -9.53 12.29 -14.02
CA HIS A 159 -8.19 12.81 -14.28
C HIS A 159 -7.08 11.81 -13.95
N ARG A 160 -7.30 10.55 -14.35
CA ARG A 160 -6.35 9.45 -14.12
C ARG A 160 -5.89 8.84 -15.41
N ILE A 161 -4.65 8.34 -15.38
CA ILE A 161 -4.02 7.63 -16.47
C ILE A 161 -3.37 6.36 -15.95
N GLY A 162 -3.60 5.27 -16.68
CA GLY A 162 -2.99 3.97 -16.43
C GLY A 162 -2.24 3.52 -17.67
N LEU A 163 -0.92 3.41 -17.56
CA LEU A 163 -0.02 3.06 -18.65
C LEU A 163 0.60 1.67 -18.42
N THR A 164 0.91 1.01 -19.51
CA THR A 164 1.75 -0.18 -19.58
C THR A 164 2.93 0.18 -20.47
N LYS A 165 4.11 0.21 -19.86
CA LYS A 165 5.38 0.47 -20.53
C LYS A 165 6.04 -0.88 -20.83
N GLN A 166 6.27 -1.18 -22.10
CA GLN A 166 6.89 -2.42 -22.55
C GLN A 166 8.31 -2.12 -23.05
N TYR A 167 9.32 -2.63 -22.36
CA TYR A 167 10.72 -2.48 -22.80
C TYR A 167 11.06 -3.44 -23.93
N GLU A 168 11.93 -2.99 -24.83
CA GLU A 168 12.46 -3.78 -25.95
C GLU A 168 13.75 -4.49 -25.52
N ILE A 169 13.80 -5.82 -25.69
CA ILE A 169 14.99 -6.63 -25.37
C ILE A 169 16.17 -6.17 -26.22
N GLY A 170 17.35 -6.08 -25.59
CA GLY A 170 18.61 -5.74 -26.28
C GLY A 170 18.89 -4.24 -26.39
N THR A 171 18.11 -3.40 -25.69
CA THR A 171 18.33 -1.95 -25.61
C THR A 171 18.68 -1.51 -24.19
N GLY A 172 19.43 -0.42 -24.05
CA GLY A 172 19.80 0.14 -22.74
C GLY A 172 20.65 -0.80 -21.87
N ASP A 173 20.37 -0.81 -20.56
CA ASP A 173 21.14 -1.59 -19.58
C ASP A 173 20.69 -3.08 -19.58
N PRO A 174 21.54 -4.03 -20.00
CA PRO A 174 21.19 -5.45 -20.04
C PRO A 174 21.03 -6.07 -18.64
N SER A 175 21.51 -5.41 -17.59
CA SER A 175 21.36 -5.85 -16.20
C SER A 175 19.99 -5.50 -15.62
N GLU A 176 19.24 -4.58 -16.24
CA GLU A 176 17.89 -4.20 -15.82
C GLU A 176 16.82 -4.54 -16.89
N ASN A 177 17.16 -4.40 -18.17
CA ASN A 177 16.23 -4.61 -19.27
C ASN A 177 16.11 -6.08 -19.69
N PHE A 178 15.11 -6.73 -19.09
CA PHE A 178 14.70 -8.08 -19.46
C PHE A 178 13.52 -8.15 -20.44
N GLY A 179 13.24 -7.07 -21.18
CA GLY A 179 12.06 -6.98 -22.06
C GLY A 179 10.74 -7.03 -21.28
N HIS A 180 10.74 -6.52 -20.06
CA HIS A 180 9.62 -6.65 -19.15
C HIS A 180 8.63 -5.48 -19.28
N GLN A 181 7.49 -5.63 -18.62
CA GLN A 181 6.49 -4.57 -18.52
C GLN A 181 6.57 -3.86 -17.17
N ALA A 182 6.42 -2.54 -17.22
CA ALA A 182 6.15 -1.71 -16.06
C ALA A 182 4.72 -1.16 -16.15
N THR A 183 3.92 -1.36 -15.11
CA THR A 183 2.61 -0.71 -14.98
C THR A 183 2.80 0.64 -14.30
N ILE A 184 2.19 1.70 -14.82
CA ILE A 184 2.26 3.05 -14.25
C ILE A 184 0.83 3.55 -14.02
N GLN A 185 0.54 4.05 -12.82
CA GLN A 185 -0.79 4.55 -12.44
C GLN A 185 -0.67 5.92 -11.80
N LEU A 186 -1.20 6.93 -12.47
CA LEU A 186 -1.05 8.34 -12.09
C LEU A 186 -2.41 9.04 -12.00
N SER A 187 -2.49 10.02 -11.10
CA SER A 187 -3.60 10.97 -11.00
C SER A 187 -3.05 12.37 -11.27
N TRP A 188 -3.87 13.21 -11.88
CA TRP A 188 -3.55 14.62 -12.06
C TRP A 188 -3.38 15.32 -10.70
N ASN A 189 -2.29 16.06 -10.55
CA ASN A 189 -2.06 16.94 -9.42
C ASN A 189 -2.17 18.39 -9.90
N GLU A 190 -3.28 19.04 -9.57
CA GLU A 190 -3.57 20.43 -9.96
C GLU A 190 -2.56 21.43 -9.40
N LYS A 191 -1.99 21.17 -8.21
CA LYS A 191 -1.04 22.09 -7.58
C LYS A 191 0.29 22.15 -8.33
N ASN A 192 0.73 21.00 -8.83
CA ASN A 192 2.01 20.84 -9.50
C ASN A 192 1.88 20.86 -11.03
N ASN A 193 0.65 20.87 -11.56
CA ASN A 193 0.34 20.81 -12.98
C ASN A 193 1.03 19.63 -13.68
N GLN A 194 0.95 18.45 -13.06
CA GLN A 194 1.57 17.22 -13.57
C GLN A 194 0.82 15.97 -13.08
N PHE A 195 1.04 14.84 -13.73
CA PHE A 195 0.55 13.55 -13.26
C PHE A 195 1.51 12.92 -12.26
N GLU A 196 0.97 12.43 -11.14
CA GLU A 196 1.76 11.81 -10.06
C GLU A 196 1.17 10.47 -9.64
N GLY A 197 2.04 9.55 -9.27
CA GLY A 197 1.62 8.26 -8.77
C GLY A 197 2.77 7.28 -8.61
N LYS A 198 2.56 6.05 -9.09
CA LYS A 198 3.53 4.98 -8.93
C LYS A 198 3.74 4.19 -10.21
N TRP A 199 4.96 3.69 -10.37
CA TRP A 199 5.29 2.60 -11.26
C TRP A 199 5.39 1.28 -10.48
N TYR A 200 5.14 0.18 -11.17
CA TYR A 200 5.18 -1.19 -10.64
C TYR A 200 5.84 -2.09 -11.67
N VAL A 201 6.83 -2.87 -11.26
CA VAL A 201 7.47 -3.89 -12.08
C VAL A 201 7.38 -5.23 -11.39
N GLN A 202 7.03 -6.24 -12.18
CA GLN A 202 7.09 -7.62 -11.76
C GLN A 202 7.78 -8.48 -12.82
N THR A 203 9.01 -8.90 -12.53
CA THR A 203 9.75 -9.85 -13.37
C THR A 203 10.05 -11.13 -12.59
N LYS A 204 10.58 -12.15 -13.26
CA LYS A 204 11.11 -13.36 -12.59
C LYS A 204 12.32 -13.05 -11.70
N LYS A 205 13.05 -11.96 -11.97
CA LYS A 205 14.29 -11.60 -11.29
C LYS A 205 14.06 -10.65 -10.11
N TYR A 206 13.11 -9.74 -10.24
CA TYR A 206 12.83 -8.74 -9.20
C TYR A 206 11.40 -8.22 -9.27
N HIS A 207 10.92 -7.73 -8.13
CA HIS A 207 9.67 -6.99 -8.02
C HIS A 207 9.94 -5.67 -7.32
N ASP A 208 9.48 -4.57 -7.91
CA ASP A 208 9.69 -3.26 -7.31
C ASP A 208 8.58 -2.27 -7.68
N GLU A 209 8.49 -1.21 -6.89
CA GLU A 209 7.57 -0.10 -7.11
C GLU A 209 8.21 1.19 -6.62
N GLY A 210 7.83 2.30 -7.22
CA GLY A 210 8.37 3.60 -6.86
C GLY A 210 7.47 4.75 -7.29
N LYS A 211 7.82 5.96 -6.86
CA LYS A 211 7.11 7.17 -7.28
C LYS A 211 7.38 7.45 -8.76
N PHE A 212 6.39 8.02 -9.43
CA PHE A 212 6.47 8.41 -10.83
C PHE A 212 5.78 9.75 -11.06
N GLU A 213 6.41 10.61 -11.84
CA GLU A 213 5.92 11.91 -12.26
C GLU A 213 5.98 12.01 -13.79
N LEU A 214 4.93 12.59 -14.37
CA LEU A 214 4.77 12.76 -15.81
C LEU A 214 4.25 14.18 -16.09
N LYS A 215 5.00 14.95 -16.87
CA LYS A 215 4.75 16.37 -17.12
C LYS A 215 4.92 16.76 -18.57
#